data_AF-A0A9W6FQW2-F1
#
_entry.id   AF-A0A9W6FQW2-F1
#
_cell.length_a   1.000
_cell.length_b   1.000
_cell.length_c   1.000
_cell.angle_alpha   90.00
_cell.angle_beta   90.00
_cell.angle_gamma   90.00
#
_symmetry.space_group_name_H-M   'P 1'
#
loop_
_entity.id
_entity.type
_entity.pdbx_description
1 polymer ?
#
loop_
_entity_poly.entity_id
_entity_poly.type
_entity_poly.pdbx_seq_one_letter_code
_entity_poly.pdbx_strand_id
1 'polypeptide(L)'
;MIAMMVLGAAIGVVFCFLMKKQERNFREKLFSECEVQLKKGNAEKFISNVIEHKDKWIRSIALIRKPFNKQVNLVIETMAVVLALLALVNSLTNFDKLFSTVIQGEVTVAFLSMVLAFIPTEWVLSNAIDKDVTAVLNDLREAVKNNRLKSFLDEAKQNG
;
A
#
# COMPACT_ATOMS: atom_id res chain seq x y z
N MET A 1 18.50 14.10 18.36
CA MET A 1 17.18 13.52 18.73
C MET A 1 16.01 14.23 18.06
N ILE A 2 15.78 15.54 18.26
CA ILE A 2 14.63 16.26 17.68
C ILE A 2 14.63 16.20 16.14
N ALA A 3 15.78 16.41 15.50
CA ALA A 3 15.90 16.30 14.04
C ALA A 3 15.53 14.91 13.48
N MET A 4 15.86 13.84 14.20
CA MET A 4 15.50 12.47 13.79
C MET A 4 14.00 12.17 14.00
N MET A 5 13.38 12.73 15.06
CA MET A 5 11.93 12.61 15.27
C MET A 5 11.14 13.36 14.18
N VAL A 6 11.61 14.55 13.79
CA VAL A 6 10.99 15.35 12.72
C VAL A 6 11.12 14.64 11.36
N LEU A 7 12.28 14.04 11.07
CA LEU A 7 12.48 13.21 9.88
C LEU A 7 11.55 12.00 9.85
N GLY A 8 11.42 11.28 10.97
CA GLY A 8 10.50 10.14 11.08
C GLY A 8 9.04 10.53 10.83
N ALA A 9 8.59 11.64 11.42
CA ALA A 9 7.24 12.17 11.20
C ALA A 9 7.01 12.58 9.74
N ALA A 10 7.97 13.27 9.11
CA ALA A 10 7.88 13.68 7.71
C ALA A 10 7.78 12.48 6.77
N ILE A 11 8.58 11.44 7.01
CA ILE A 11 8.53 10.19 6.24
C ILE A 11 7.15 9.51 6.39
N GLY A 12 6.61 9.45 7.61
CA GLY A 12 5.27 8.93 7.86
C GLY A 12 4.17 9.67 7.10
N VAL A 13 4.22 11.01 7.09
CA VAL A 13 3.28 11.85 6.33
C VAL A 13 3.39 11.59 4.83
N VAL A 14 4.60 11.47 4.30
CA VAL A 14 4.83 11.16 2.88
C VAL A 14 4.24 9.79 2.51
N PHE A 15 4.43 8.77 3.34
CA PHE A 15 3.84 7.44 3.09
C PHE A 15 2.32 7.48 3.11
N CYS A 16 1.70 8.15 4.09
CA CYS A 16 0.25 8.34 4.13
C CYS A 16 -0.28 9.10 2.90
N PHE A 17 0.45 10.11 2.43
CA PHE A 17 0.08 10.87 1.23
C PHE A 17 0.15 10.00 -0.04
N LEU A 18 1.26 9.28 -0.24
CA LEU A 18 1.43 8.38 -1.40
C LEU A 18 0.33 7.31 -1.44
N MET A 19 -0.04 6.79 -0.28
CA MET A 19 -1.15 5.84 -0.12
C MET A 19 -2.49 6.42 -0.53
N LYS A 20 -2.86 7.59 0.01
CA LYS A 20 -4.13 8.24 -0.33
C LYS A 20 -4.21 8.60 -1.81
N LYS A 21 -3.08 8.99 -2.41
CA LYS A 21 -2.98 9.23 -3.86
C LYS A 21 -3.20 7.95 -4.67
N GLN A 22 -2.61 6.83 -4.27
CA GLN A 22 -2.81 5.51 -4.91
C GLN A 22 -4.26 5.04 -4.81
N GLU A 23 -4.86 5.15 -3.62
CA GLU A 23 -6.27 4.79 -3.36
C GLU A 23 -7.21 5.60 -4.26
N ARG A 24 -7.01 6.92 -4.36
CA ARG A 24 -7.80 7.80 -5.22
C ARG A 24 -7.69 7.45 -6.70
N ASN A 25 -6.46 7.26 -7.20
CA ASN A 25 -6.23 6.86 -8.59
C ASN A 25 -6.93 5.53 -8.93
N PHE A 26 -6.94 4.58 -8.00
CA PHE A 26 -7.66 3.33 -8.17
C PHE A 26 -9.17 3.55 -8.28
N ARG A 27 -9.77 4.30 -7.34
CA ARG A 27 -11.20 4.60 -7.37
C ARG A 27 -11.61 5.28 -8.67
N GLU A 28 -10.87 6.30 -9.09
CA GLU A 28 -11.10 7.01 -10.35
C GLU A 28 -11.02 6.08 -11.57
N LYS A 29 -10.02 5.19 -11.61
CA LYS A 29 -9.90 4.20 -12.69
C LYS A 29 -11.02 3.17 -12.67
N LEU A 30 -11.35 2.61 -11.50
CA LEU A 30 -12.41 1.62 -11.34
C LEU A 30 -13.77 2.19 -11.75
N PHE A 31 -14.10 3.40 -11.30
CA PHE A 31 -15.36 4.06 -11.62
C PHE A 31 -15.44 4.48 -13.08
N SER A 32 -14.35 5.00 -13.67
CA SER A 32 -14.34 5.32 -15.10
C SER A 32 -14.53 4.10 -15.99
N GLU A 33 -13.88 2.97 -15.67
CA GLU A 33 -14.09 1.70 -16.40
C GLU A 33 -15.51 1.15 -16.18
N CYS A 34 -16.07 1.26 -14.96
CA CYS A 34 -17.47 0.91 -14.69
C CYS A 34 -18.46 1.73 -15.53
N GLU A 35 -18.30 3.07 -15.60
CA GLU A 35 -19.17 3.93 -16.41
C GLU A 35 -19.14 3.54 -17.90
N VAL A 36 -17.94 3.26 -18.44
CA VAL A 36 -17.76 2.82 -19.83
C VAL A 36 -18.47 1.49 -20.07
N GLN A 37 -18.40 0.55 -19.13
CA GLN A 37 -19.05 -0.76 -19.26
C GLN A 37 -20.57 -0.71 -19.02
N LEU A 38 -21.04 0.24 -18.20
CA LEU A 38 -22.47 0.49 -17.98
C LEU A 38 -23.12 1.01 -19.27
N LYS A 39 -22.47 1.93 -19.99
CA LYS A 39 -22.91 2.39 -21.32
C LYS A 39 -22.94 1.27 -22.38
N LYS A 40 -22.16 0.22 -22.18
CA LYS A 40 -22.08 -0.96 -23.07
C LYS A 40 -22.99 -2.12 -22.64
N GLY A 41 -23.74 -1.99 -21.54
CA GLY A 41 -24.60 -3.05 -21.00
C GLY A 41 -23.85 -4.25 -20.40
N ASN A 42 -22.54 -4.12 -20.13
CA ASN A 42 -21.67 -5.21 -19.66
C ASN A 42 -21.16 -5.01 -18.22
N ALA A 43 -21.75 -4.09 -17.46
CA ALA A 43 -21.30 -3.74 -16.11
C ALA A 43 -21.26 -4.94 -15.14
N GLU A 44 -22.27 -5.82 -15.19
CA GLU A 44 -22.32 -7.03 -14.36
C GLU A 44 -21.16 -7.99 -14.63
N LYS A 45 -20.88 -8.23 -15.91
CA LYS A 45 -19.78 -9.10 -16.34
C LYS A 45 -18.42 -8.50 -15.99
N PHE A 46 -18.30 -7.18 -16.10
CA PHE A 46 -17.10 -6.46 -15.68
C PHE A 46 -16.87 -6.58 -14.17
N ILE A 47 -17.87 -6.26 -13.34
CA ILE A 47 -17.76 -6.32 -11.88
C ILE A 47 -17.47 -7.75 -11.41
N SER A 48 -18.13 -8.76 -12.00
CA SER A 48 -17.85 -10.16 -11.70
C SER A 48 -16.40 -10.55 -12.04
N ASN A 49 -15.90 -10.12 -13.21
CA ASN A 49 -14.52 -10.35 -13.62
C ASN A 49 -13.50 -9.65 -12.70
N VAL A 50 -13.80 -8.43 -12.24
CA VAL A 50 -12.96 -7.70 -11.27
C VAL A 50 -12.91 -8.44 -9.94
N ILE A 51 -14.05 -8.94 -9.44
CA ILE A 51 -14.13 -9.71 -8.20
C ILE A 51 -13.36 -11.03 -8.30
N GLU A 52 -13.52 -11.77 -9.40
CA GLU A 52 -12.80 -13.03 -9.65
C GLU A 52 -11.28 -12.81 -9.74
N HIS A 53 -10.85 -11.65 -10.25
CA HIS A 53 -9.44 -11.31 -10.42
C HIS A 53 -8.96 -10.21 -9.47
N LYS A 54 -9.53 -10.12 -8.26
CA LYS A 54 -9.23 -9.07 -7.27
C LYS A 54 -7.72 -8.88 -7.03
N ASP A 55 -6.94 -9.97 -7.03
CA ASP A 55 -5.51 -9.93 -6.77
C ASP A 55 -4.73 -9.20 -7.87
N LYS A 56 -5.19 -9.26 -9.14
CA LYS A 56 -4.58 -8.50 -10.26
C LYS A 56 -4.82 -7.00 -10.10
N TRP A 57 -6.01 -6.63 -9.64
CA TRP A 57 -6.37 -5.24 -9.37
C TRP A 57 -5.62 -4.70 -8.16
N ILE A 58 -5.56 -5.45 -7.06
CA ILE A 58 -4.78 -5.08 -5.86
C ILE A 58 -3.29 -4.91 -6.20
N ARG A 59 -2.69 -5.84 -6.97
CA ARG A 59 -1.30 -5.73 -7.44
C ARG A 59 -1.02 -4.47 -8.27
N SER A 60 -2.04 -3.89 -8.90
CA SER A 60 -1.89 -2.65 -9.67
C SER A 60 -1.82 -1.39 -8.79
N ILE A 61 -2.19 -1.51 -7.51
CA ILE A 61 -2.28 -0.44 -6.50
C ILE A 61 -1.18 -0.57 -5.44
N ALA A 62 -0.54 -1.74 -5.35
CA ALA A 62 0.57 -1.96 -4.43
C ALA A 62 1.67 -0.90 -4.66
N LEU A 63 2.08 -0.23 -3.58
CA LEU A 63 3.11 0.81 -3.60
C LEU A 63 4.43 0.26 -4.14
N ILE A 64 4.70 -1.03 -3.90
CA ILE A 64 5.79 -1.80 -4.47
C ILE A 64 5.23 -3.07 -5.12
N ARG A 65 5.56 -3.30 -6.39
CA ARG A 65 5.27 -4.58 -7.04
C ARG A 65 6.21 -5.65 -6.50
N LYS A 66 5.68 -6.55 -5.70
CA LYS A 66 6.44 -7.68 -5.17
C LYS A 66 6.58 -8.77 -6.25
N PRO A 67 7.81 -9.23 -6.56
CA PRO A 67 8.07 -10.11 -7.71
C PRO A 67 7.65 -11.57 -7.49
N PHE A 68 7.51 -12.02 -6.23
CA PHE A 68 7.15 -13.40 -5.92
C PHE A 68 5.70 -13.54 -5.44
N ASN A 69 5.28 -14.77 -5.13
CA ASN A 69 3.99 -15.02 -4.50
C ASN A 69 3.95 -14.48 -3.05
N LYS A 70 2.75 -14.37 -2.46
CA LYS A 70 2.55 -13.76 -1.12
C LYS A 70 3.39 -14.43 -0.02
N GLN A 71 3.50 -15.76 -0.04
CA GLN A 71 4.25 -16.52 0.96
C GLN A 71 5.77 -16.28 0.85
N VAL A 72 6.32 -16.33 -0.37
CA VAL A 72 7.75 -16.09 -0.61
C VAL A 72 8.13 -14.66 -0.26
N ASN A 73 7.31 -13.67 -0.63
CA ASN A 73 7.57 -12.27 -0.26
C ASN A 73 7.55 -12.09 1.27
N LEU A 74 6.59 -12.70 1.97
CA LEU A 74 6.51 -12.60 3.42
C LEU A 74 7.76 -13.18 4.10
N VAL A 75 8.28 -14.30 3.60
CA VAL A 75 9.53 -14.91 4.09
C VAL A 75 10.71 -13.97 3.86
N ILE A 76 10.85 -13.42 2.65
CA ILE A 76 11.93 -12.48 2.29
C ILE A 76 11.87 -11.22 3.17
N GLU A 77 10.69 -10.64 3.34
CA GLU A 77 10.46 -9.44 4.14
C GLU A 77 10.75 -9.69 5.62
N THR A 78 10.31 -10.85 6.15
CA THR A 78 10.61 -11.24 7.53
C THR A 78 12.11 -11.42 7.74
N MET A 79 12.81 -12.09 6.82
CA MET A 79 14.26 -12.22 6.86
C MET A 79 14.96 -10.86 6.79
N ALA A 80 14.50 -9.95 5.93
CA ALA A 80 15.06 -8.61 5.80
C ALA A 80 14.91 -7.82 7.11
N VAL A 81 13.75 -7.90 7.78
CA VAL A 81 13.52 -7.26 9.10
C VAL A 81 14.46 -7.84 10.16
N VAL A 82 14.61 -9.16 10.22
CA VAL A 82 15.51 -9.81 11.19
C VAL A 82 16.97 -9.41 10.95
N LEU A 83 17.42 -9.42 9.70
CA LEU A 83 18.78 -9.00 9.35
C LEU A 83 19.03 -7.52 9.64
N ALA A 84 18.07 -6.65 9.35
CA ALA A 84 18.17 -5.23 9.65
C ALA A 84 18.21 -4.96 11.16
N LEU A 85 17.45 -5.70 11.96
CA LEU A 85 17.52 -5.62 13.44
C LEU A 85 18.89 -6.03 13.96
N LEU A 86 19.42 -7.17 13.50
CA LEU A 86 20.74 -7.64 13.92
C LEU A 86 21.85 -6.67 13.51
N ALA A 87 21.78 -6.14 12.28
CA ALA A 87 22.71 -5.14 11.79
C ALA A 87 22.62 -3.85 12.63
N LEU A 88 21.42 -3.38 12.95
CA LEU A 88 21.20 -2.18 13.75
C LEU A 88 21.76 -2.33 15.17
N VAL A 89 21.48 -3.46 15.83
CA VAL A 89 22.03 -3.76 17.16
C VAL A 89 23.55 -3.76 17.10
N ASN A 90 24.15 -4.45 16.12
CA ASN A 90 25.59 -4.51 15.98
C ASN A 90 26.21 -3.13 15.69
N SER A 91 25.58 -2.32 14.82
CA SER A 91 25.99 -0.95 14.53
C SER A 91 25.94 -0.05 15.75
N LEU A 92 24.99 -0.24 16.67
CA LEU A 92 24.89 0.53 17.91
C LEU A 92 25.88 0.04 18.99
N THR A 93 26.07 -1.27 19.14
CA THR A 93 26.94 -1.84 20.18
C THR A 93 28.43 -1.76 19.84
N ASN A 94 28.78 -1.81 18.55
CA ASN A 94 30.15 -1.82 18.06
C ASN A 94 30.46 -0.62 17.15
N PHE A 95 29.80 0.52 17.40
CA PHE A 95 29.85 1.70 16.53
C PHE A 95 31.29 2.14 16.20
N ASP A 96 32.13 2.32 17.22
CA ASP A 96 33.52 2.79 17.07
C ASP A 96 34.44 1.80 16.34
N LYS A 97 34.04 0.52 16.26
CA LYS A 97 34.77 -0.53 15.54
C LYS A 97 34.29 -0.68 14.10
N LEU A 98 33.02 -0.38 13.83
CA LEU A 98 32.38 -0.57 12.53
C LEU A 98 32.47 0.67 11.64
N PHE A 99 32.54 1.86 12.22
CA PHE A 99 32.52 3.11 11.47
C PHE A 99 33.76 3.95 11.78
N SER A 100 34.41 4.43 10.73
CA SER A 100 35.57 5.33 10.82
C SER A 100 35.16 6.78 11.08
N THR A 101 33.88 7.13 10.86
CA THR A 101 33.34 8.46 11.10
C THR A 101 31.96 8.39 11.74
N VAL A 102 31.65 9.36 12.61
CA VAL A 102 30.35 9.48 13.28
C VAL A 102 29.21 9.63 12.26
N ILE A 103 29.43 10.44 11.22
CA ILE A 103 28.43 10.69 10.17
C ILE A 103 28.06 9.38 9.45
N GLN A 104 29.04 8.54 9.10
CA GLN A 104 28.78 7.28 8.41
C GLN A 104 27.94 6.32 9.27
N GLY A 105 28.23 6.25 10.57
CA GLY A 105 27.47 5.41 11.47
C GLY A 105 26.05 5.93 11.70
N GLU A 106 25.87 7.24 11.89
CA GLU A 106 24.53 7.85 12.03
C GLU A 106 23.66 7.63 10.77
N VAL A 107 24.23 7.79 9.57
CA VAL A 107 23.52 7.54 8.31
C VAL A 107 23.15 6.07 8.17
N THR A 108 24.04 5.15 8.54
CA THR A 108 23.77 3.70 8.47
C THR A 108 22.66 3.29 9.45
N VAL A 109 22.71 3.80 10.68
CA VAL A 109 21.68 3.57 11.70
C VAL A 109 20.33 4.14 11.26
N ALA A 110 20.31 5.34 10.70
CA ALA A 110 19.10 5.97 10.18
C ALA A 110 18.51 5.16 9.01
N PHE A 111 19.34 4.68 8.09
CA PHE A 111 18.91 3.85 6.97
C PHE A 111 18.32 2.52 7.42
N LEU A 112 19.00 1.81 8.33
CA LEU A 112 18.49 0.54 8.89
C LEU A 112 17.17 0.75 9.64
N SER A 113 17.05 1.84 10.39
CA SER A 113 15.80 2.21 11.08
C SER A 113 14.67 2.50 10.09
N MET A 114 14.97 3.14 8.96
CA MET A 114 13.99 3.38 7.90
C MET A 114 13.51 2.06 7.26
N VAL A 115 14.40 1.11 7.00
CA VAL A 115 14.04 -0.22 6.48
C VAL A 115 13.10 -0.95 7.45
N LEU A 116 13.43 -0.92 8.75
CA LEU A 116 12.62 -1.53 9.80
C LEU A 116 11.23 -0.89 9.95
N ALA A 117 11.13 0.42 9.75
CA ALA A 117 9.85 1.11 9.75
C ALA A 117 9.06 0.83 8.47
N PHE A 118 9.73 0.74 7.32
CA PHE A 118 9.08 0.63 6.02
C PHE A 118 8.34 -0.69 5.81
N ILE A 119 9.00 -1.82 6.06
CA ILE A 119 8.45 -3.16 5.73
C ILE A 119 7.12 -3.44 6.47
N PRO A 120 7.02 -3.26 7.80
CA PRO A 120 5.75 -3.47 8.51
C PRO A 120 4.68 -2.44 8.11
N THR A 121 5.09 -1.19 7.87
CA THR A 121 4.18 -0.11 7.50
C THR A 121 3.55 -0.38 6.13
N GLU A 122 4.33 -0.81 5.14
CA GLU A 122 3.82 -1.22 3.83
C GLU A 122 2.79 -2.36 3.95
N TRP A 123 3.05 -3.33 4.84
CA TRP A 123 2.15 -4.45 5.04
C TRP A 123 0.80 -4.04 5.65
N VAL A 124 0.83 -3.21 6.71
CA VAL A 124 -0.37 -2.67 7.34
C VAL A 124 -1.19 -1.83 6.36
N LEU A 125 -0.50 -0.98 5.61
CA LEU A 125 -1.10 -0.08 4.63
C LEU A 125 -1.69 -0.84 3.44
N SER A 126 -0.99 -1.85 2.90
CA SER A 126 -1.51 -2.71 1.84
C SER A 126 -2.78 -3.44 2.28
N ASN A 127 -2.81 -3.95 3.52
CA ASN A 127 -4.01 -4.59 4.06
C ASN A 127 -5.18 -3.62 4.23
N ALA A 128 -4.92 -2.35 4.54
CA ALA A 128 -5.96 -1.33 4.61
C ALA A 128 -6.56 -1.04 3.24
N ILE A 129 -5.74 -0.87 2.20
CA ILE A 129 -6.20 -0.74 0.81
C ILE A 129 -7.03 -1.97 0.42
N ASP A 130 -6.55 -3.19 0.71
CA ASP A 130 -7.28 -4.42 0.35
C ASP A 130 -8.69 -4.45 0.94
N LYS A 131 -8.84 -4.01 2.19
CA LYS A 131 -10.16 -3.90 2.85
C LYS A 131 -11.04 -2.87 2.17
N ASP A 132 -10.52 -1.67 1.91
CA ASP A 132 -11.29 -0.57 1.29
C ASP A 132 -11.71 -0.94 -0.13
N VAL A 133 -10.81 -1.52 -0.93
CA VAL A 133 -11.10 -2.02 -2.28
C VAL A 133 -12.17 -3.11 -2.23
N THR A 134 -12.04 -4.06 -1.30
CA THR A 134 -13.03 -5.14 -1.16
C THR A 134 -14.41 -4.60 -0.76
N ALA A 135 -14.46 -3.59 0.13
CA ALA A 135 -15.70 -2.94 0.51
C ALA A 135 -16.37 -2.26 -0.69
N VAL A 136 -15.62 -1.43 -1.44
CA VAL A 136 -16.15 -0.75 -2.64
C VAL A 136 -16.66 -1.75 -3.68
N LEU A 137 -15.96 -2.87 -3.89
CA LEU A 137 -16.41 -3.92 -4.81
C LEU A 137 -17.68 -4.63 -4.35
N ASN A 138 -17.84 -4.85 -3.05
CA ASN A 138 -19.06 -5.43 -2.49
C ASN A 138 -20.25 -4.47 -2.64
N ASP A 139 -20.05 -3.17 -2.36
CA ASP A 139 -21.08 -2.14 -2.53
C ASP A 139 -21.51 -2.02 -3.99
N LEU A 140 -20.57 -2.05 -4.93
CA LEU A 140 -20.86 -2.07 -6.37
C LEU A 140 -21.67 -3.31 -6.77
N ARG A 141 -21.32 -4.48 -6.24
CA ARG A 141 -22.06 -5.72 -6.49
C ARG A 141 -23.49 -5.64 -5.95
N GLU A 142 -23.69 -5.01 -4.81
CA GLU A 142 -25.01 -4.84 -4.20
C GLU A 142 -25.85 -3.80 -4.98
N ALA A 143 -25.22 -2.71 -5.42
CA ALA A 143 -25.85 -1.70 -6.25
C ALA A 143 -26.31 -2.25 -7.61
N VAL A 144 -25.53 -3.17 -8.20
CA VAL A 144 -25.92 -3.95 -9.38
C VAL A 144 -27.16 -4.79 -9.11
N LYS A 145 -27.13 -5.63 -8.07
CA LYS A 145 -28.26 -6.53 -7.73
C LYS A 145 -29.56 -5.77 -7.49
N ASN A 146 -29.46 -4.57 -6.93
CA ASN A 146 -30.59 -3.72 -6.60
C ASN A 146 -31.00 -2.77 -7.74
N ASN A 147 -30.41 -2.85 -8.93
CA ASN A 147 -30.61 -1.92 -10.05
C ASN A 147 -30.36 -0.43 -9.70
N ARG A 148 -29.54 -0.16 -8.68
CA ARG A 148 -29.17 1.20 -8.22
C ARG A 148 -27.77 1.62 -8.66
N LEU A 149 -27.13 0.85 -9.54
CA LEU A 149 -25.75 1.08 -9.98
C LEU A 149 -25.50 2.51 -10.50
N LYS A 150 -26.44 3.08 -11.25
CA LYS A 150 -26.29 4.46 -11.78
C LYS A 150 -26.32 5.51 -10.66
N SER A 151 -27.26 5.39 -9.72
CA SER A 151 -27.36 6.28 -8.54
C SER A 151 -26.12 6.20 -7.67
N PHE A 152 -25.58 4.98 -7.48
CA PHE A 152 -24.37 4.77 -6.69
C PHE A 152 -23.13 5.41 -7.34
N LEU A 153 -23.00 5.32 -8.67
CA LEU A 153 -21.91 5.97 -9.40
C LEU A 153 -22.02 7.49 -9.36
N ASP A 154 -23.23 8.04 -9.48
CA ASP A 154 -23.47 9.48 -9.41
C ASP A 154 -23.18 10.04 -8.00
N GLU A 155 -23.54 9.32 -6.94
CA GLU A 155 -23.20 9.66 -5.54
C GLU A 155 -21.70 9.57 -5.25
N ALA A 156 -21.02 8.52 -5.75
CA ALA A 156 -19.58 8.34 -5.57
C ALA A 156 -18.75 9.46 -6.23
N LYS A 157 -19.30 10.10 -7.27
CA LYS A 157 -18.67 11.21 -8.01
C LYS A 157 -18.83 12.56 -7.32
N GLN A 158 -19.88 12.72 -6.52
CA GLN A 158 -20.10 13.93 -5.71
C GLN A 158 -19.32 13.90 -4.39
N ASN A 159 -18.96 12.71 -3.90
CA ASN A 159 -18.30 12.50 -2.61
C ASN A 159 -16.80 12.11 -2.71
N GLY A 160 -16.22 12.04 -3.91
CA GLY A 160 -14.80 11.68 -4.16
C GLY A 160 -13.93 12.89 -4.51
#